data_AF-A0A167Y9M0-F1
#
_entry.id   AF-A0A167Y9M0-F1
#
_cell.length_a   1.000
_cell.length_b   1.000
_cell.length_c   1.000
_cell.angle_alpha   90.00
_cell.angle_beta   90.00
_cell.angle_gamma   90.00
#
_symmetry.space_group_name_H-M   'P 1'
#
loop_
_entity.id
_entity.type
_entity.pdbx_description
1 polymer ?
#
loop_
_entity_poly.entity_id
_entity_poly.type
_entity_poly.pdbx_seq_one_letter_code
_entity_poly.pdbx_strand_id
1 'polypeptide(L)'
;MATVTLMQFLQNDPNALRYYHRGQRPTTTSNKLFEIAAVREIRAWPEFSLQNIVNRFGNLLNNVQIATDVQPVTPPPRFAAEDYLRELVAIYADRPVRRALASTFEHMTADPNHPDPDLAGRTPTTLGAGSSAKLISKFVPDRAIYDPSLDEPINRLPGEIKPSWKWKWDWAIAEGSARSSMALVRLSQLTFYMLQQGYREPHSGARYGYMLTDQELVAFRKISRRVICMSERVPWGGQQGNGPERLTVLLALWYLGMLASDDDDWNLDAQPDDPTDAQLITQASASSQPARQR
;
A
#
# COMPACT_ATOMS: atom_id res chain seq x y z
N MET A 1 3.27 -30.38 -7.44
CA MET A 1 3.66 -29.36 -6.43
C MET A 1 2.67 -29.48 -5.28
N ALA A 2 3.11 -29.33 -4.03
CA ALA A 2 2.18 -29.33 -2.90
C ALA A 2 1.32 -28.05 -2.94
N THR A 3 0.05 -28.15 -2.55
CA THR A 3 -0.83 -27.01 -2.34
C THR A 3 -1.00 -26.77 -0.85
N VAL A 4 -1.18 -25.52 -0.47
CA VAL A 4 -1.45 -25.08 0.91
C VAL A 4 -2.65 -24.13 0.89
N THR A 5 -3.25 -23.90 2.06
CA THR A 5 -4.27 -22.86 2.18
C THR A 5 -3.67 -21.49 1.94
N LEU A 6 -4.51 -20.52 1.57
CA LEU A 6 -4.11 -19.14 1.40
C LEU A 6 -3.53 -18.55 2.70
N MET A 7 -4.09 -18.87 3.86
CA MET A 7 -3.53 -18.49 5.15
C MET A 7 -2.09 -19.02 5.31
N GLN A 8 -1.90 -20.33 5.13
CA GLN A 8 -0.58 -20.96 5.23
C GLN A 8 0.43 -20.32 4.27
N PHE A 9 -0.01 -19.97 3.06
CA PHE A 9 0.83 -19.29 2.08
C PHE A 9 1.23 -17.88 2.54
N LEU A 10 0.27 -17.08 3.02
CA LEU A 10 0.48 -15.70 3.46
C LEU A 10 1.22 -15.60 4.80
N GLN A 11 1.24 -16.66 5.62
CA GLN A 11 2.08 -16.74 6.82
C GLN A 11 3.58 -16.91 6.50
N ASN A 12 3.95 -17.25 5.26
CA ASN A 12 5.36 -17.40 4.84
C ASN A 12 5.99 -16.06 4.43
N ASP A 13 5.96 -15.05 5.31
CA ASP A 13 6.62 -13.76 5.06
C ASP A 13 8.14 -13.93 4.96
N PRO A 14 8.84 -13.17 4.08
CA PRO A 14 10.29 -13.17 4.07
C PRO A 14 10.87 -12.64 5.39
N ASN A 15 12.12 -13.02 5.66
CA ASN A 15 12.89 -12.40 6.74
C ASN A 15 13.06 -10.89 6.50
N ALA A 16 13.23 -10.13 7.58
CA ALA A 16 13.48 -8.70 7.52
C ALA A 16 14.62 -8.34 6.56
N LEU A 17 14.35 -7.34 5.71
CA LEU A 17 15.31 -6.84 4.73
C LEU A 17 16.42 -6.09 5.48
N ARG A 18 17.67 -6.36 5.12
CA ARG A 18 18.82 -5.83 5.86
C ARG A 18 19.48 -4.72 5.08
N TYR A 19 19.56 -3.53 5.65
CA TYR A 19 20.36 -2.47 5.04
C TYR A 19 21.77 -2.38 5.63
N TYR A 20 22.60 -1.55 5.01
CA TYR A 20 23.88 -1.13 5.56
C TYR A 20 24.11 0.36 5.28
N HIS A 21 24.74 1.01 6.25
CA HIS A 21 24.98 2.43 6.20
C HIS A 21 26.21 2.74 5.33
N ARG A 22 26.04 3.61 4.33
CA ARG A 22 27.08 4.26 3.51
C ARG A 22 27.17 5.76 3.79
N GLY A 23 26.61 6.23 4.90
CA GLY A 23 26.50 7.66 5.22
C GLY A 23 25.20 8.29 4.73
N GLN A 24 24.17 7.48 4.42
CA GLN A 24 22.85 8.00 4.05
C GLN A 24 22.31 8.87 5.18
N ARG A 25 21.66 9.98 4.81
CA ARG A 25 21.00 10.88 5.76
C ARG A 25 19.49 10.77 5.61
N PRO A 26 18.72 11.10 6.65
CA PRO A 26 17.30 11.34 6.52
C PRO A 26 17.13 12.56 5.60
N THR A 27 16.92 12.33 4.31
CA THR A 27 16.66 13.40 3.34
C THR A 27 15.19 13.45 3.01
N THR A 28 14.65 14.66 2.97
CA THR A 28 13.28 14.91 2.53
C THR A 28 13.34 15.60 1.18
N THR A 29 12.84 14.94 0.15
CA THR A 29 12.49 15.56 -1.12
C THR A 29 11.13 16.19 -0.88
N SER A 30 11.10 17.45 -0.47
CA SER A 30 9.83 18.18 -0.37
C SER A 30 9.45 18.66 -1.76
N ASN A 31 8.29 18.22 -2.23
CA ASN A 31 7.63 18.88 -3.34
C ASN A 31 6.49 19.72 -2.75
N LYS A 32 6.50 21.03 -2.98
CA LYS A 32 5.46 21.95 -2.48
C LYS A 32 4.06 21.51 -2.90
N LEU A 33 3.96 20.77 -4.00
CA LEU A 33 2.71 20.21 -4.51
C LEU A 33 2.07 19.21 -3.55
N PHE A 34 2.86 18.52 -2.73
CA PHE A 34 2.32 17.57 -1.75
C PHE A 34 1.71 18.29 -0.54
N GLU A 35 1.96 19.58 -0.32
CA GLU A 35 1.41 20.34 0.80
C GLU A 35 -0.13 20.45 0.74
N ILE A 36 -0.68 20.41 -0.48
CA ILE A 36 -2.13 20.39 -0.70
C ILE A 36 -2.78 19.16 -0.05
N ALA A 37 -2.03 18.07 0.10
CA ALA A 37 -2.43 16.80 0.69
C ALA A 37 -1.86 16.58 2.10
N ALA A 38 -1.23 17.61 2.70
CA ALA A 38 -0.59 17.44 4.00
C ALA A 38 -1.56 16.97 5.08
N VAL A 39 -1.17 15.91 5.77
CA VAL A 39 -1.88 15.35 6.92
C VAL A 39 -1.71 16.28 8.12
N ARG A 40 -2.81 16.57 8.82
CA ARG A 40 -2.82 17.36 10.05
C ARG A 40 -3.15 16.53 11.29
N GLU A 41 -3.85 15.42 11.10
CA GLU A 41 -4.26 14.53 12.18
C GLU A 41 -4.06 13.08 11.77
N ILE A 42 -3.40 12.31 12.63
CA ILE A 42 -3.28 10.86 12.51
C ILE A 42 -4.08 10.24 13.65
N ARG A 43 -4.99 9.32 13.32
CA ARG A 43 -5.72 8.49 14.29
C ARG A 43 -5.21 7.05 14.21
N ALA A 44 -5.37 6.28 15.28
CA ALA A 44 -5.11 4.85 15.22
C ALA A 44 -6.14 4.13 14.32
N TRP A 45 -5.72 3.04 13.70
CA TRP A 45 -6.59 2.10 12.97
C TRP A 45 -6.53 0.70 13.62
N PRO A 46 -7.08 0.53 14.84
CA PRO A 46 -7.00 -0.74 15.56
C PRO A 46 -7.71 -1.89 14.81
N GLU A 47 -8.63 -1.56 13.92
CA GLU A 47 -9.36 -2.56 13.15
C GLU A 47 -8.48 -3.25 12.08
N PHE A 48 -7.34 -2.67 11.72
CA PHE A 48 -6.34 -3.31 10.85
C PHE A 48 -5.52 -4.33 11.66
N SER A 49 -6.14 -5.47 11.98
CA SER A 49 -5.57 -6.51 12.84
C SER A 49 -5.82 -7.91 12.29
N LEU A 50 -4.98 -8.88 12.67
CA LEU A 50 -5.17 -10.28 12.27
C LEU A 50 -6.57 -10.79 12.60
N GLN A 51 -7.06 -10.49 13.82
CA GLN A 51 -8.36 -10.95 14.28
C GLN A 51 -9.49 -10.49 13.35
N ASN A 52 -9.51 -9.22 12.96
CA ASN A 52 -10.55 -8.71 12.06
C ASN A 52 -10.41 -9.24 10.65
N ILE A 53 -9.18 -9.42 10.17
CA ILE A 53 -8.93 -10.01 8.84
C ILE A 53 -9.45 -11.45 8.80
N VAL A 54 -9.16 -12.25 9.82
CA VAL A 54 -9.65 -13.65 9.93
C VAL A 54 -11.16 -13.68 10.12
N ASN A 55 -11.74 -12.78 10.92
CA ASN A 55 -13.19 -12.72 11.08
C ASN A 55 -13.90 -12.40 9.76
N ARG A 56 -13.36 -11.48 8.96
CA ARG A 56 -13.99 -11.04 7.70
C ARG A 56 -13.72 -11.99 6.53
N PHE A 57 -12.49 -12.48 6.40
CA PHE A 57 -12.06 -13.24 5.22
C PHE A 57 -11.56 -14.66 5.55
N GLY A 58 -11.87 -15.17 6.74
CA GLY A 58 -11.45 -16.49 7.21
C GLY A 58 -11.88 -17.63 6.29
N ASN A 59 -13.05 -17.51 5.66
CA ASN A 59 -13.52 -18.50 4.68
C ASN A 59 -12.58 -18.60 3.47
N LEU A 60 -12.20 -17.46 2.87
CA LEU A 60 -11.23 -17.43 1.77
C LEU A 60 -9.85 -17.92 2.22
N LEU A 61 -9.38 -17.44 3.37
CA LEU A 61 -8.08 -17.77 3.94
C LEU A 61 -7.92 -19.28 4.18
N ASN A 62 -8.99 -19.98 4.52
CA ASN A 62 -8.97 -21.43 4.78
C ASN A 62 -9.24 -22.29 3.55
N ASN A 63 -10.03 -21.81 2.58
CA ASN A 63 -10.49 -22.64 1.47
C ASN A 63 -9.77 -22.40 0.14
N VAL A 64 -9.21 -21.21 -0.09
CA VAL A 64 -8.41 -20.94 -1.30
C VAL A 64 -7.13 -21.76 -1.24
N GLN A 65 -6.94 -22.62 -2.25
CA GLN A 65 -5.75 -23.45 -2.39
C GLN A 65 -4.76 -22.79 -3.33
N ILE A 66 -3.50 -22.72 -2.91
CA ILE A 66 -2.42 -22.14 -3.72
C ILE A 66 -1.21 -23.06 -3.71
N ALA A 67 -0.58 -23.23 -4.89
CA ALA A 67 0.64 -24.00 -5.01
C ALA A 67 1.77 -23.34 -4.20
N THR A 68 2.46 -24.11 -3.37
CA THR A 68 3.64 -23.61 -2.66
C THR A 68 4.69 -23.13 -3.67
N ASP A 69 5.21 -21.92 -3.46
CA ASP A 69 6.41 -21.51 -4.17
C ASP A 69 7.61 -22.13 -3.48
N VAL A 70 8.64 -22.49 -4.25
CA VAL A 70 9.97 -22.58 -3.67
C VAL A 70 10.36 -21.14 -3.41
N GLN A 71 10.16 -20.65 -2.18
CA GLN A 71 10.72 -19.36 -1.80
C GLN A 71 12.20 -19.35 -2.15
N PRO A 72 12.75 -18.23 -2.65
CA PRO A 72 14.18 -18.14 -2.87
C PRO A 72 14.89 -18.54 -1.58
N VAL A 73 15.57 -19.68 -1.61
CA VAL A 73 16.36 -20.17 -0.45
C VAL A 73 17.49 -19.18 -0.16
N THR A 74 17.85 -18.38 -1.17
CA THR A 74 18.76 -17.25 -1.07
C THR A 74 18.13 -16.14 -0.19
N PRO A 75 18.74 -15.84 0.97
CA PRO A 75 18.30 -14.73 1.81
C PRO A 75 18.33 -13.41 1.03
N PRO A 76 17.44 -12.45 1.34
CA PRO A 76 17.50 -11.13 0.73
C PRO A 76 18.89 -10.49 0.92
N PRO A 77 19.55 -10.05 -0.15
CA PRO A 77 20.85 -9.40 -0.05
C PRO A 77 20.73 -8.08 0.71
N ARG A 78 21.87 -7.63 1.27
CA ARG A 78 21.89 -6.34 1.96
C ARG A 78 21.78 -5.20 0.94
N PHE A 79 21.05 -4.14 1.29
CA PHE A 79 20.88 -2.98 0.42
C PHE A 79 21.38 -1.67 1.05
N ALA A 80 21.70 -0.69 0.20
CA ALA A 80 22.11 0.65 0.61
C ALA A 80 21.43 1.77 -0.22
N ALA A 81 20.60 1.40 -1.19
CA ALA A 81 19.96 2.30 -2.14
C ALA A 81 18.46 2.01 -2.22
N GLU A 82 17.65 3.06 -2.46
CA GLU A 82 16.19 2.99 -2.42
C GLU A 82 15.60 2.23 -3.61
N ASP A 83 16.20 2.37 -4.79
CA ASP A 83 15.88 1.58 -5.98
C ASP A 83 16.05 0.08 -5.72
N TYR A 84 17.14 -0.33 -5.08
CA TYR A 84 17.35 -1.74 -4.76
C TYR A 84 16.34 -2.27 -3.73
N LEU A 85 15.88 -1.44 -2.79
CA LEU A 85 14.77 -1.83 -1.90
C LEU A 85 13.49 -2.15 -2.69
N ARG A 86 13.17 -1.37 -3.74
CA ARG A 86 12.00 -1.64 -4.61
C ARG A 86 12.13 -2.97 -5.35
N GLU A 87 13.34 -3.35 -5.75
CA GLU A 87 13.61 -4.65 -6.38
C GLU A 87 13.40 -5.80 -5.40
N LEU A 88 13.90 -5.66 -4.17
CA LEU A 88 13.68 -6.65 -3.11
C LEU A 88 12.20 -6.83 -2.79
N VAL A 89 11.45 -5.74 -2.67
CA VAL A 89 9.99 -5.78 -2.48
C VAL A 89 9.31 -6.50 -3.65
N ALA A 90 9.72 -6.25 -4.89
CA ALA A 90 9.15 -6.92 -6.06
C ALA A 90 9.33 -8.45 -6.03
N ILE A 91 10.50 -8.90 -5.59
CA ILE A 91 10.84 -10.33 -5.51
C ILE A 91 10.10 -11.00 -4.35
N TYR A 92 10.20 -10.41 -3.15
CA TYR A 92 9.82 -11.09 -1.92
C TYR A 92 8.39 -10.79 -1.45
N ALA A 93 7.74 -9.72 -1.95
CA ALA A 93 6.38 -9.36 -1.56
C ALA A 93 5.42 -9.25 -2.76
N ASP A 94 5.76 -8.49 -3.80
CA ASP A 94 4.80 -8.24 -4.89
C ASP A 94 4.42 -9.53 -5.64
N ARG A 95 5.39 -10.41 -5.90
CA ARG A 95 5.15 -11.71 -6.55
C ARG A 95 4.17 -12.58 -5.74
N PRO A 96 4.44 -12.93 -4.47
CA PRO A 96 3.51 -13.77 -3.71
C PRO A 96 2.14 -13.12 -3.51
N VAL A 97 2.07 -11.80 -3.26
CA VAL A 97 0.78 -11.11 -3.10
C VAL A 97 -0.06 -11.16 -4.38
N ARG A 98 0.54 -10.92 -5.56
CA ARG A 98 -0.16 -11.08 -6.85
C ARG A 98 -0.75 -12.48 -7.02
N ARG A 99 0.03 -13.52 -6.69
CA ARG A 99 -0.43 -14.91 -6.79
C ARG A 99 -1.58 -15.20 -5.83
N ALA A 100 -1.47 -14.68 -4.60
CA ALA A 100 -2.51 -14.80 -3.58
C ALA A 100 -3.83 -14.14 -4.04
N LEU A 101 -3.76 -12.89 -4.53
CA LEU A 101 -4.93 -12.19 -5.08
C LEU A 101 -5.53 -12.93 -6.28
N ALA A 102 -4.72 -13.34 -7.25
CA ALA A 102 -5.19 -14.08 -8.42
C ALA A 102 -5.93 -15.38 -8.00
N SER A 103 -5.32 -16.19 -7.12
CA SER A 103 -5.94 -17.44 -6.63
C SER A 103 -7.23 -17.16 -5.85
N THR A 104 -7.29 -16.04 -5.13
CA THR A 104 -8.49 -15.62 -4.38
C THR A 104 -9.64 -15.31 -5.35
N PHE A 105 -9.40 -14.47 -6.37
CA PHE A 105 -10.45 -14.10 -7.32
C PHE A 105 -10.84 -15.25 -8.27
N GLU A 106 -9.91 -16.11 -8.65
CA GLU A 106 -10.22 -17.36 -9.36
C GLU A 106 -11.16 -18.25 -8.54
N HIS A 107 -10.90 -18.41 -7.23
CA HIS A 107 -11.78 -19.16 -6.35
C HIS A 107 -13.17 -18.52 -6.21
N MET A 108 -13.23 -17.20 -6.05
CA MET A 108 -14.50 -16.46 -5.94
C MET A 108 -15.35 -16.57 -7.22
N THR A 109 -14.72 -16.57 -8.40
CA THR A 109 -15.42 -16.67 -9.68
C THR A 109 -15.86 -18.10 -10.03
N ALA A 110 -15.19 -19.12 -9.46
CA ALA A 110 -15.55 -20.52 -9.65
C ALA A 110 -16.88 -20.91 -8.99
N ASP A 111 -17.33 -20.16 -7.97
CA ASP A 111 -18.64 -20.33 -7.34
C ASP A 111 -19.42 -19.00 -7.34
N PRO A 112 -20.11 -18.66 -8.46
CA PRO A 112 -20.87 -17.41 -8.56
C PRO A 112 -22.10 -17.34 -7.64
N ASN A 113 -22.47 -18.45 -6.99
CA ASN A 113 -23.54 -18.48 -5.99
C ASN A 113 -22.98 -18.43 -4.56
N HIS A 114 -21.68 -18.12 -4.40
CA HIS A 114 -21.04 -18.11 -3.09
C HIS A 114 -21.82 -17.18 -2.14
N PRO A 115 -22.36 -17.69 -1.03
CA PRO A 115 -23.34 -16.98 -0.19
C PRO A 115 -22.70 -15.92 0.72
N ASP A 116 -21.50 -15.46 0.40
CA ASP A 116 -20.77 -14.53 1.26
C ASP A 116 -21.03 -13.09 0.81
N PRO A 117 -21.90 -12.35 1.51
CA PRO A 117 -22.24 -10.98 1.14
C PRO A 117 -21.03 -10.05 1.19
N ASP A 118 -19.98 -10.37 1.97
CA ASP A 118 -18.75 -9.60 2.00
C ASP A 118 -17.93 -9.73 0.70
N LEU A 119 -18.29 -10.68 -0.19
CA LEU A 119 -17.60 -10.96 -1.45
C LEU A 119 -18.32 -10.41 -2.69
N ALA A 120 -19.58 -10.00 -2.56
CA ALA A 120 -20.33 -9.33 -3.62
C ALA A 120 -19.76 -7.93 -3.91
N GLY A 121 -19.92 -7.43 -5.14
CA GLY A 121 -19.48 -6.07 -5.50
C GLY A 121 -17.96 -5.89 -5.48
N ARG A 122 -17.19 -6.94 -5.82
CA ARG A 122 -15.73 -6.88 -5.86
C ARG A 122 -15.19 -7.00 -7.27
N THR A 123 -14.32 -6.07 -7.64
CA THR A 123 -13.53 -6.15 -8.87
C THR A 123 -12.22 -6.90 -8.63
N PRO A 124 -11.86 -7.93 -9.42
CA PRO A 124 -10.55 -8.55 -9.33
C PRO A 124 -9.41 -7.53 -9.47
N THR A 125 -8.49 -7.52 -8.50
CA THR A 125 -7.35 -6.60 -8.48
C THR A 125 -6.01 -7.32 -8.51
N THR A 126 -4.98 -6.59 -8.95
CA THR A 126 -3.58 -7.03 -8.91
C THR A 126 -2.69 -5.97 -8.29
N LEU A 127 -1.52 -6.35 -7.78
CA LEU A 127 -0.48 -5.45 -7.28
C LEU A 127 0.62 -5.29 -8.34
N GLY A 128 0.98 -4.06 -8.68
CA GLY A 128 2.06 -3.80 -9.65
C GLY A 128 2.79 -2.48 -9.43
N ALA A 129 3.67 -2.14 -10.37
CA ALA A 129 4.33 -0.84 -10.38
C ALA A 129 3.27 0.28 -10.50
N GLY A 130 3.49 1.42 -9.84
CA GLY A 130 2.52 2.52 -9.87
C GLY A 130 2.22 3.05 -11.26
N SER A 131 3.19 2.94 -12.19
CA SER A 131 3.04 3.28 -13.61
C SER A 131 2.16 2.31 -14.42
N SER A 132 1.70 1.21 -13.82
CA SER A 132 0.74 0.30 -14.46
C SER A 132 -0.70 0.82 -14.34
N ALA A 133 -0.94 1.79 -13.46
CA ALA A 133 -2.19 2.51 -13.33
C ALA A 133 -2.07 3.90 -13.93
N LYS A 134 -3.22 4.52 -14.20
CA LYS A 134 -3.33 5.86 -14.78
C LYS A 134 -2.54 6.88 -13.95
N LEU A 135 -1.63 7.59 -14.62
CA LEU A 135 -0.78 8.60 -14.01
C LEU A 135 -1.40 9.99 -14.14
N ILE A 136 -1.29 10.78 -13.07
CA ILE A 136 -1.77 12.17 -13.03
C ILE A 136 -0.57 13.09 -12.98
N SER A 137 -0.45 13.99 -13.96
CA SER A 137 0.62 15.00 -14.00
C SER A 137 2.04 14.41 -13.81
N LYS A 138 2.25 13.18 -14.32
CA LYS A 138 3.51 12.41 -14.25
C LYS A 138 3.97 12.02 -12.83
N PHE A 139 3.11 12.12 -11.83
CA PHE A 139 3.38 11.61 -10.49
C PHE A 139 3.17 10.11 -10.44
N VAL A 140 4.21 9.38 -10.04
CA VAL A 140 4.22 7.92 -10.04
C VAL A 140 4.39 7.43 -8.59
N PRO A 141 3.39 6.79 -7.98
CA PRO A 141 3.60 6.07 -6.73
C PRO A 141 4.52 4.88 -6.97
N ASP A 142 5.22 4.41 -5.93
CA ASP A 142 6.10 3.24 -6.08
C ASP A 142 5.30 1.98 -6.49
N ARG A 143 4.05 1.86 -6.01
CA ARG A 143 3.14 0.74 -6.29
C ARG A 143 1.68 1.17 -6.50
N ALA A 144 0.94 0.32 -7.18
CA ALA A 144 -0.50 0.44 -7.38
C ALA A 144 -1.19 -0.91 -7.20
N ILE A 145 -2.38 -0.89 -6.61
CA ILE A 145 -3.36 -1.96 -6.77
C ILE A 145 -4.45 -1.48 -7.72
N TYR A 146 -4.76 -2.27 -8.73
CA TYR A 146 -5.62 -1.85 -9.83
C TYR A 146 -6.30 -3.05 -10.50
N ASP A 147 -7.30 -2.78 -11.32
CA ASP A 147 -7.99 -3.80 -12.14
C ASP A 147 -7.11 -4.15 -13.36
N PRO A 148 -6.57 -5.38 -13.45
CA PRO A 148 -5.69 -5.77 -14.55
C PRO A 148 -6.42 -5.95 -15.89
N SER A 149 -7.75 -5.93 -15.92
CA SER A 149 -8.55 -6.15 -17.13
C SER A 149 -8.79 -4.87 -17.96
N LEU A 150 -8.45 -3.69 -17.41
CA LEU A 150 -8.62 -2.41 -18.09
C LEU A 150 -7.30 -1.93 -18.71
N ASP A 151 -7.39 -1.27 -19.88
CA ASP A 151 -6.24 -0.67 -20.56
C ASP A 151 -5.67 0.56 -19.82
N GLU A 152 -6.55 1.34 -19.18
CA GLU A 152 -6.19 2.50 -18.35
C GLU A 152 -6.76 2.36 -16.94
N PRO A 153 -6.22 1.45 -16.11
CA PRO A 153 -6.82 1.16 -14.83
C PRO A 153 -6.53 2.29 -13.82
N ILE A 154 -7.50 2.58 -12.97
CA ILE A 154 -7.33 3.53 -11.86
C ILE A 154 -6.54 2.84 -10.74
N ASN A 155 -5.63 3.56 -10.08
CA ASN A 155 -4.96 3.02 -8.91
C ASN A 155 -5.92 3.08 -7.71
N ARG A 156 -6.48 1.94 -7.34
CA ARG A 156 -7.40 1.83 -6.20
C ARG A 156 -6.68 1.87 -4.85
N LEU A 157 -5.36 1.63 -4.84
CA LEU A 157 -4.55 1.63 -3.62
C LEU A 157 -3.08 1.96 -3.92
N PRO A 158 -2.65 3.23 -3.80
CA PRO A 158 -1.25 3.59 -3.97
C PRO A 158 -0.39 3.10 -2.80
N GLY A 159 0.81 2.64 -3.13
CA GLY A 159 1.82 2.22 -2.17
C GLY A 159 3.12 2.99 -2.34
N GLU A 160 3.75 3.37 -1.24
CA GLU A 160 5.07 3.99 -1.22
C GLU A 160 6.09 3.05 -0.57
N ILE A 161 7.27 2.95 -1.18
CA ILE A 161 8.40 2.19 -0.66
C ILE A 161 9.46 3.18 -0.19
N LYS A 162 9.79 3.14 1.10
CA LYS A 162 10.79 4.05 1.69
C LYS A 162 11.70 3.26 2.61
N PRO A 163 13.02 3.44 2.51
CA PRO A 163 13.92 2.85 3.48
C PRO A 163 13.66 3.41 4.88
N SER A 164 13.91 2.60 5.91
CA SER A 164 13.70 2.91 7.33
C SER A 164 14.50 4.13 7.81
N TRP A 165 15.57 4.51 7.11
CA TRP A 165 16.33 5.74 7.35
C TRP A 165 15.69 7.01 6.77
N LYS A 166 14.63 6.88 5.97
CA LYS A 166 13.82 7.99 5.44
C LYS A 166 12.44 8.08 6.07
N TRP A 167 11.86 6.94 6.48
CA TRP A 167 10.54 6.90 7.09
C TRP A 167 10.37 5.64 7.93
N LYS A 168 9.70 5.74 9.07
CA LYS A 168 9.24 4.60 9.88
C LYS A 168 8.09 5.01 10.79
N TRP A 169 7.31 4.04 11.23
CA TRP A 169 6.12 4.19 12.07
C TRP A 169 6.41 4.99 13.35
N ASP A 170 7.48 4.66 14.07
CA ASP A 170 7.87 5.36 15.31
C ASP A 170 8.09 6.86 15.09
N TRP A 171 8.48 7.29 13.89
CA TRP A 171 8.64 8.72 13.59
C TRP A 171 7.29 9.41 13.41
N ALA A 172 6.32 8.75 12.78
CA ALA A 172 4.99 9.31 12.55
C ALA A 172 4.24 9.57 13.86
N ILE A 173 4.39 8.69 14.86
CA ILE A 173 3.74 8.82 16.17
C ILE A 173 4.52 9.65 17.21
N ALA A 174 5.78 10.02 16.93
CA ALA A 174 6.62 10.76 17.88
C ALA A 174 6.32 12.26 17.87
N GLU A 175 5.19 12.65 18.46
CA GLU A 175 4.68 14.03 18.50
C GLU A 175 5.73 15.08 18.86
N GLY A 176 5.69 16.22 18.16
CA GLY A 176 6.57 17.37 18.42
C GLY A 176 8.04 17.20 18.02
N SER A 177 8.44 16.05 17.47
CA SER A 177 9.82 15.81 17.05
C SER A 177 10.08 16.24 15.60
N ALA A 178 11.32 16.65 15.29
CA ALA A 178 11.74 16.90 13.90
C ALA A 178 11.52 15.68 12.99
N ARG A 179 11.59 14.47 13.56
CA ARG A 179 11.31 13.20 12.87
C ARG A 179 9.84 13.03 12.53
N SER A 180 8.92 13.46 13.39
CA SER A 180 7.49 13.50 13.09
C SER A 180 7.18 14.47 11.96
N SER A 181 7.75 15.68 11.97
CA SER A 181 7.62 16.60 10.84
C SER A 181 8.11 15.99 9.52
N MET A 182 9.25 15.29 9.54
CA MET A 182 9.75 14.56 8.36
C MET A 182 8.80 13.44 7.91
N ALA A 183 8.28 12.66 8.86
CA ALA A 183 7.35 11.57 8.56
C ALA A 183 6.05 12.10 7.95
N LEU A 184 5.50 13.22 8.46
CA LEU A 184 4.31 13.87 7.91
C LEU A 184 4.52 14.43 6.51
N VAL A 185 5.69 15.01 6.22
CA VAL A 185 6.03 15.47 4.86
C VAL A 185 6.17 14.30 3.88
N ARG A 186 6.60 13.12 4.34
CA ARG A 186 6.58 11.91 3.49
C ARG A 186 5.18 11.35 3.35
N LEU A 187 4.38 11.39 4.41
CA LEU A 187 2.99 10.96 4.36
C LEU A 187 2.17 11.82 3.40
N SER A 188 2.47 13.13 3.29
CA SER A 188 1.79 14.01 2.33
C SER A 188 2.02 13.60 0.87
N GLN A 189 3.13 12.93 0.55
CA GLN A 189 3.36 12.36 -0.77
C GLN A 189 2.40 11.19 -1.04
N LEU A 190 2.27 10.25 -0.10
CA LEU A 190 1.33 9.14 -0.24
C LEU A 190 -0.12 9.65 -0.31
N THR A 191 -0.52 10.56 0.57
CA THR A 191 -1.90 11.09 0.57
C THR A 191 -2.20 11.94 -0.66
N PHE A 192 -1.18 12.58 -1.25
CA PHE A 192 -1.31 13.23 -2.55
C PHE A 192 -1.63 12.20 -3.64
N TYR A 193 -0.94 11.07 -3.65
CA TYR A 193 -1.26 9.98 -4.59
C TYR A 193 -2.63 9.39 -4.32
N MET A 194 -3.04 9.24 -3.05
CA MET A 194 -4.38 8.76 -2.70
C MET A 194 -5.48 9.70 -3.17
N LEU A 195 -5.29 11.02 -3.01
CA LEU A 195 -6.17 12.03 -3.57
C LEU A 195 -6.28 11.86 -5.08
N GLN A 196 -5.13 11.93 -5.78
CA GLN A 196 -5.08 11.91 -7.24
C GLN A 196 -6.03 10.90 -7.91
N GLN A 197 -6.19 9.69 -7.40
CA GLN A 197 -6.82 8.59 -8.14
C GLN A 197 -8.31 8.72 -8.50
N GLY A 198 -9.06 9.69 -7.98
CA GLY A 198 -10.47 9.86 -8.39
C GLY A 198 -10.73 11.11 -9.21
N TYR A 199 -10.50 10.95 -10.50
CA TYR A 199 -10.94 11.85 -11.58
C TYR A 199 -12.46 11.85 -11.79
N ARG A 200 -13.24 12.14 -10.75
CA ARG A 200 -14.66 12.48 -10.87
C ARG A 200 -14.82 13.86 -10.24
N GLU A 201 -15.63 14.73 -10.82
CA GLU A 201 -16.08 15.92 -10.09
C GLU A 201 -17.35 15.56 -9.28
N PRO A 202 -17.38 15.85 -7.97
CA PRO A 202 -16.27 16.36 -7.15
C PRO A 202 -15.23 15.25 -6.82
N HIS A 203 -13.96 15.65 -6.61
CA HIS A 203 -12.75 14.81 -6.54
C HIS A 203 -12.83 13.62 -5.57
N SER A 204 -12.84 12.42 -6.12
CA SER A 204 -12.83 11.18 -5.33
C SER A 204 -11.39 10.67 -5.19
N GLY A 205 -11.10 9.67 -4.35
CA GLY A 205 -9.71 9.19 -4.24
C GLY A 205 -9.61 7.80 -3.62
N ALA A 206 -8.43 7.20 -3.68
CA ALA A 206 -8.18 5.95 -2.98
C ALA A 206 -8.34 6.15 -1.47
N ARG A 207 -9.24 5.38 -0.85
CA ARG A 207 -9.46 5.38 0.59
C ARG A 207 -8.26 4.79 1.33
N TYR A 208 -7.58 3.83 0.72
CA TYR A 208 -6.48 3.09 1.33
C TYR A 208 -5.15 3.41 0.68
N GLY A 209 -4.08 3.26 1.46
CA GLY A 209 -2.70 3.35 1.00
C GLY A 209 -1.78 2.64 1.98
N TYR A 210 -0.52 2.46 1.60
CA TYR A 210 0.48 1.92 2.54
C TYR A 210 1.86 2.51 2.32
N MET A 211 2.66 2.45 3.38
CA MET A 211 4.11 2.60 3.30
C MET A 211 4.78 1.30 3.67
N LEU A 212 5.72 0.87 2.83
CA LEU A 212 6.54 -0.31 3.05
C LEU A 212 8.01 0.09 3.20
N THR A 213 8.64 -0.42 4.24
CA THR A 213 10.06 -0.20 4.52
C THR A 213 10.79 -1.54 4.61
N ASP A 214 12.11 -1.50 4.80
CA ASP A 214 12.88 -2.70 5.13
C ASP A 214 12.58 -3.32 6.49
N GLN A 215 11.83 -2.64 7.35
CA GLN A 215 11.52 -3.08 8.71
C GLN A 215 10.05 -3.46 8.88
N GLU A 216 9.15 -2.79 8.17
CA GLU A 216 7.72 -2.87 8.44
C GLU A 216 6.86 -2.41 7.27
N LEU A 217 5.61 -2.86 7.28
CA LEU A 217 4.49 -2.25 6.58
C LEU A 217 3.65 -1.42 7.55
N VAL A 218 3.17 -0.27 7.07
CA VAL A 218 2.16 0.54 7.76
C VAL A 218 1.04 0.84 6.77
N ALA A 219 -0.19 0.47 7.14
CA ALA A 219 -1.38 0.72 6.35
C ALA A 219 -2.07 2.01 6.78
N PHE A 220 -2.72 2.65 5.82
CA PHE A 220 -3.44 3.89 6.02
C PHE A 220 -4.85 3.81 5.46
N ARG A 221 -5.80 4.41 6.19
CA ARG A 221 -7.17 4.62 5.75
C ARG A 221 -7.51 6.11 5.86
N LYS A 222 -7.78 6.76 4.74
CA LYS A 222 -8.16 8.16 4.69
C LYS A 222 -9.58 8.34 5.22
N ILE A 223 -9.78 9.34 6.06
CA ILE A 223 -11.09 9.74 6.59
C ILE A 223 -11.54 11.04 5.94
N SER A 224 -10.60 11.97 5.73
CA SER A 224 -10.81 13.21 4.99
C SER A 224 -9.49 13.67 4.38
N ARG A 225 -9.47 14.82 3.70
CA ARG A 225 -8.25 15.44 3.17
C ARG A 225 -7.09 15.50 4.16
N ARG A 226 -7.38 15.84 5.42
CA ARG A 226 -6.38 16.20 6.44
C ARG A 226 -6.28 15.18 7.58
N VAL A 227 -7.18 14.19 7.60
CA VAL A 227 -7.29 13.19 8.67
C VAL A 227 -7.11 11.80 8.08
N ILE A 228 -6.18 11.04 8.64
CA ILE A 228 -5.89 9.67 8.24
C ILE A 228 -5.82 8.75 9.45
N CYS A 229 -6.36 7.55 9.32
CA CYS A 229 -6.14 6.46 10.26
C CYS A 229 -4.88 5.69 9.84
N MET A 230 -4.03 5.35 10.79
CA MET A 230 -2.78 4.61 10.60
C MET A 230 -2.82 3.32 11.41
N SER A 231 -2.46 2.20 10.79
CA SER A 231 -2.38 0.91 11.49
C SER A 231 -1.22 0.87 12.47
N GLU A 232 -1.24 -0.12 13.36
CA GLU A 232 -0.02 -0.59 14.01
C GLU A 232 0.99 -1.08 12.94
N ARG A 233 2.28 -1.02 13.26
CA ARG A 233 3.32 -1.53 12.34
C ARG A 233 3.23 -3.04 12.19
N VAL A 234 3.40 -3.52 10.97
CA VAL A 234 3.50 -4.94 10.65
C VAL A 234 4.95 -5.25 10.30
N PRO A 235 5.76 -5.76 11.25
CA PRO A 235 7.15 -6.06 10.98
C PRO A 235 7.30 -7.32 10.13
N TRP A 236 8.30 -7.32 9.24
CA TRP A 236 8.64 -8.49 8.43
C TRP A 236 8.87 -9.74 9.29
N GLY A 237 8.57 -10.89 8.70
CA GLY A 237 8.90 -12.21 9.23
C GLY A 237 7.65 -13.03 9.45
N GLY A 238 7.66 -14.22 8.84
CA GLY A 238 6.53 -15.13 8.86
C GLY A 238 6.32 -15.79 10.22
N GLN A 239 5.42 -16.77 10.23
CA GLN A 239 5.25 -17.65 11.37
C GLN A 239 6.57 -18.42 11.63
N GLN A 240 7.10 -18.31 12.85
CA GLN A 240 8.31 -19.05 13.22
C GLN A 240 7.93 -20.47 13.63
N GLY A 241 8.20 -21.46 12.76
CA GLY A 241 7.87 -22.86 13.02
C GLY A 241 6.39 -23.07 13.35
N ASN A 242 6.10 -23.75 14.45
CA ASN A 242 4.72 -23.99 14.93
C ASN A 242 4.19 -22.85 15.84
N GLY A 243 4.75 -21.64 15.74
CA GLY A 243 4.25 -20.48 16.47
C GLY A 243 2.82 -20.08 16.08
N PRO A 244 2.16 -19.19 16.85
CA PRO A 244 0.83 -18.72 16.50
C PRO A 244 0.85 -17.90 15.19
N GLU A 245 -0.27 -17.92 14.48
CA GLU A 245 -0.49 -17.04 13.33
C GLU A 245 -0.32 -15.57 13.75
N ARG A 246 0.22 -14.77 12.84
CA ARG A 246 0.39 -13.33 13.05
C ARG A 246 0.03 -12.56 11.80
N LEU A 247 -0.21 -11.25 11.96
CA LEU A 247 -0.28 -10.36 10.81
C LEU A 247 1.12 -10.24 10.20
N THR A 248 1.30 -10.80 9.01
CA THR A 248 2.53 -10.72 8.20
C THR A 248 2.42 -9.62 7.15
N VAL A 249 3.53 -9.20 6.55
CA VAL A 249 3.49 -8.21 5.46
C VAL A 249 2.73 -8.74 4.25
N LEU A 250 2.92 -10.01 3.86
CA LEU A 250 2.15 -10.64 2.78
C LEU A 250 0.64 -10.62 3.08
N LEU A 251 0.21 -11.03 4.29
CA LEU A 251 -1.21 -11.04 4.66
C LEU A 251 -1.80 -9.63 4.69
N ALA A 252 -1.05 -8.65 5.21
CA ALA A 252 -1.48 -7.26 5.25
C ALA A 252 -1.65 -6.66 3.83
N LEU A 253 -0.71 -6.92 2.91
CA LEU A 253 -0.80 -6.47 1.53
C LEU A 253 -1.95 -7.15 0.77
N TRP A 254 -2.14 -8.46 0.97
CA TRP A 254 -3.28 -9.17 0.41
C TRP A 254 -4.60 -8.60 0.94
N TYR A 255 -4.72 -8.36 2.24
CA TYR A 255 -5.92 -7.76 2.85
C TYR A 255 -6.19 -6.36 2.30
N LEU A 256 -5.16 -5.53 2.14
CA LEU A 256 -5.27 -4.23 1.46
C LEU A 256 -5.79 -4.37 0.01
N GLY A 257 -5.32 -5.39 -0.72
CA GLY A 257 -5.83 -5.71 -2.05
C GLY A 257 -7.30 -6.13 -2.06
N MET A 258 -7.75 -6.86 -1.03
CA MET A 258 -9.16 -7.16 -0.81
C MET A 258 -9.95 -5.90 -0.46
N LEU A 259 -9.45 -4.99 0.38
CA LEU A 259 -10.13 -3.72 0.64
C LEU A 259 -10.23 -2.86 -0.64
N ALA A 260 -9.21 -2.88 -1.50
CA ALA A 260 -9.21 -2.15 -2.77
C ALA A 260 -10.14 -2.75 -3.84
N SER A 261 -10.56 -4.01 -3.68
CA SER A 261 -11.49 -4.65 -4.62
C SER A 261 -12.94 -4.29 -4.40
N ASP A 262 -13.29 -3.82 -3.19
CA ASP A 262 -14.64 -3.48 -2.76
C ASP A 262 -15.17 -2.24 -3.50
N ASP A 263 -16.03 -2.41 -4.50
CA ASP A 263 -16.46 -1.33 -5.41
C ASP A 263 -17.18 -0.19 -4.69
N ASP A 264 -17.74 -0.45 -3.51
CA ASP A 264 -18.46 0.53 -2.69
C ASP A 264 -17.58 1.22 -1.62
N ASP A 265 -16.39 0.69 -1.31
CA ASP A 265 -15.57 1.19 -0.19
C ASP A 265 -14.14 1.60 -0.59
N TRP A 266 -13.58 1.11 -1.71
CA TRP A 266 -12.20 1.44 -2.08
C TRP A 266 -11.96 2.93 -2.30
N ASN A 267 -13.01 3.68 -2.62
CA ASN A 267 -12.99 5.10 -2.91
C ASN A 267 -13.50 5.94 -1.72
N LEU A 268 -12.94 7.14 -1.55
CA LEU A 268 -13.49 8.19 -0.68
C LEU A 268 -14.09 9.29 -1.54
N ASP A 269 -15.40 9.53 -1.36
CA ASP A 269 -16.10 10.65 -1.98
C ASP A 269 -15.47 11.99 -1.61
N ALA A 270 -15.52 12.92 -2.56
CA ALA A 270 -15.03 14.27 -2.36
C ALA A 270 -15.71 14.97 -1.20
N GLN A 271 -14.90 15.63 -0.39
CA GLN A 271 -15.39 16.52 0.64
C GLN A 271 -15.44 17.97 0.12
N PRO A 272 -16.31 18.84 0.66
CA PRO A 272 -16.46 20.22 0.18
C PRO A 272 -15.18 21.07 0.17
N ASP A 273 -14.17 20.70 0.95
CA ASP A 273 -12.88 21.38 1.05
C ASP A 273 -11.72 20.65 0.35
N ASP A 274 -12.02 19.56 -0.37
CA ASP A 274 -11.04 18.86 -1.19
C ASP A 274 -10.61 19.72 -2.39
N PRO A 275 -9.32 19.67 -2.77
CA PRO A 275 -8.88 20.35 -3.96
C PRO A 275 -9.51 19.71 -5.21
N THR A 276 -9.91 20.54 -6.17
CA THR A 276 -10.32 20.06 -7.49
C THR A 276 -9.14 19.43 -8.23
N ASP A 277 -9.43 18.57 -9.20
CA ASP A 277 -8.42 18.02 -10.11
C ASP A 277 -7.61 19.12 -10.80
N ALA A 278 -8.29 20.20 -11.22
CA ALA A 278 -7.66 21.36 -11.81
C ALA A 278 -6.66 22.04 -10.86
N GLN A 279 -6.95 22.11 -9.56
CA GLN A 279 -6.05 22.65 -8.55
C GLN A 279 -4.84 21.73 -8.32
N LEU A 280 -5.02 20.41 -8.30
CA LEU A 280 -3.93 19.43 -8.21
C LEU A 280 -3.01 19.48 -9.45
N ILE A 281 -3.59 19.61 -10.64
CA ILE A 281 -2.86 19.65 -11.92
C ILE A 281 -2.17 21.00 -12.17
N THR A 282 -2.84 22.11 -11.85
CA THR A 282 -2.32 23.46 -12.12
C THR A 282 -1.17 23.82 -11.19
N GLN A 283 -1.25 23.43 -9.91
CA GLN A 283 -0.09 23.53 -9.03
C GLN A 283 1.09 22.75 -9.62
N ALA A 284 0.85 21.53 -10.12
CA ALA A 284 1.91 20.70 -10.72
C ALA A 284 2.57 21.34 -11.95
N SER A 285 1.78 21.99 -12.80
CA SER A 285 2.24 22.60 -14.05
C SER A 285 3.01 23.92 -13.83
N ALA A 286 2.67 24.68 -12.79
CA ALA A 286 3.33 25.96 -12.46
C ALA A 286 4.79 25.79 -11.99
N SER A 287 5.15 24.62 -11.46
CA SER A 287 6.51 24.32 -10.97
C SER A 287 7.47 23.72 -12.01
N SER A 288 7.00 23.44 -13.23
CA SER A 288 7.82 22.89 -14.32
C SER A 288 8.39 23.94 -15.29
N GLN A 289 8.23 25.24 -15.04
CA GLN A 289 8.93 26.27 -15.82
C GLN A 289 10.39 26.39 -15.36
N PRO A 290 11.40 26.28 -16.25
CA PRO A 290 12.77 26.57 -15.89
C PRO A 290 12.86 28.04 -15.46
N ALA A 291 13.52 28.29 -14.32
CA ALA A 291 13.83 29.63 -13.87
C ALA A 291 14.49 30.40 -15.03
N ARG A 292 13.80 31.41 -15.56
CA ARG A 292 14.41 32.36 -16.49
C ARG A 292 15.56 33.03 -15.74
N GLN A 293 16.78 32.69 -16.13
CA GLN A 293 17.98 33.44 -15.74
C GLN A 293 17.77 34.89 -16.20
N ARG A 294 17.81 35.82 -15.25
CA ARG A 294 18.09 37.23 -15.48
C ARG A 294 19.47 37.50 -14.94
#